data_AF-A0A961NBV2-F1
#
_entry.id   AF-A0A961NBV2-F1
#
_cell.length_a   1.000
_cell.length_b   1.000
_cell.length_c   1.000
_cell.angle_alpha   90.00
_cell.angle_beta   90.00
_cell.angle_gamma   90.00
#
_symmetry.space_group_name_H-M   'P 1'
#
loop_
_entity.id
_entity.type
_entity.pdbx_description
1 polymer ?
#
loop_
_entity_poly.entity_id
_entity_poly.type
_entity_poly.pdbx_seq_one_letter_code
_entity_poly.pdbx_strand_id
1 'polypeptide(L)' 'MRDETRHPPKPNQDRYESAVDEAIAACNSDVHGALKALLIANELLEAEVAMLRRQRQRMMRTPERKARAA' A
#
# COMPACT_ATOMS: atom_id res chain seq x y z
N MET A 1 -0.94 36.03 -3.87
CA MET A 1 -0.20 35.89 -5.15
C MET A 1 1.28 35.90 -4.80
N ARG A 2 2.14 34.93 -5.11
CA ARG A 2 2.10 33.66 -5.84
C ARG A 2 3.16 32.74 -5.20
N ASP A 3 2.90 31.44 -5.17
CA ASP A 3 3.77 30.41 -5.79
C ASP A 3 4.83 29.81 -4.85
N GLU A 4 4.52 28.65 -4.27
CA GLU A 4 5.49 27.58 -4.09
C GLU A 4 4.79 26.25 -4.38
N THR A 5 5.49 25.39 -5.14
CA THR A 5 5.11 24.02 -5.56
C THR A 5 4.22 23.88 -6.79
N ARG A 6 4.54 24.55 -7.91
CA ARG A 6 4.37 23.91 -9.24
C ARG A 6 5.48 22.87 -9.42
N HIS A 7 5.32 21.71 -8.80
CA HIS A 7 6.05 20.53 -9.22
C HIS A 7 5.51 20.12 -10.60
N PRO A 8 6.35 19.87 -11.63
CA PRO A 8 5.85 19.28 -12.86
C PRO A 8 5.13 17.98 -12.48
N PRO A 9 3.90 17.74 -12.99
CA PRO A 9 3.18 16.52 -12.67
C PRO A 9 4.09 15.35 -13.04
N LYS A 10 4.47 14.55 -12.04
CA LYS A 10 5.20 13.32 -12.34
C LYS A 10 4.23 12.47 -13.16
N PRO A 11 4.66 11.75 -14.20
CA PRO A 11 3.74 10.96 -15.03
C PRO A 11 2.91 9.92 -14.24
N ASN A 12 3.35 9.54 -13.04
CA ASN A 12 2.57 8.69 -12.13
C ASN A 12 1.56 9.45 -11.25
N GLN A 13 1.68 10.76 -11.11
CA GLN A 13 0.78 11.59 -10.31
C GLN A 13 -0.63 11.57 -10.92
N ASP A 14 -0.73 11.69 -12.25
CA ASP A 14 -2.01 11.62 -12.96
C ASP A 14 -2.73 10.27 -12.76
N ARG A 15 -1.96 9.17 -12.64
CA ARG A 15 -2.52 7.85 -12.34
C ARG A 15 -3.09 7.77 -10.92
N TYR A 16 -2.41 8.37 -9.95
CA TYR A 16 -2.91 8.38 -8.57
C TYR A 16 -4.12 9.29 -8.43
N GLU A 17 -4.11 10.47 -9.04
CA GLU A 17 -5.27 11.37 -9.06
C GLU A 17 -6.49 10.67 -9.69
N SER A 18 -6.31 10.00 -10.83
CA SER A 18 -7.40 9.23 -11.46
C SER A 18 -7.93 8.11 -10.55
N ALA A 19 -7.04 7.38 -9.87
CA ALA A 19 -7.45 6.33 -8.95
C ALA A 19 -8.15 6.87 -7.69
N VAL A 20 -7.77 8.06 -7.23
CA VAL A 20 -8.44 8.77 -6.13
C VAL A 20 -9.85 9.18 -6.55
N ASP A 21 -9.99 9.77 -7.74
CA ASP A 21 -11.31 10.15 -8.28
C ASP A 21 -12.22 8.92 -8.44
N GLU A 22 -11.69 7.80 -8.94
CA GLU A 22 -12.42 6.54 -9.03
C GLU A 22 -12.86 6.02 -7.65
N ALA A 23 -11.98 6.07 -6.63
CA ALA A 23 -12.30 5.64 -5.28
C ALA A 23 -13.40 6.50 -4.62
N ILE A 24 -13.35 7.81 -4.84
CA ILE A 24 -14.38 8.76 -4.37
C ILE A 24 -15.71 8.49 -5.09
N ALA A 25 -15.67 8.29 -6.41
CA ALA A 25 -16.87 7.96 -7.19
C ALA A 25 -17.51 6.65 -6.74
N ALA A 26 -16.71 5.61 -6.46
CA ALA A 26 -17.18 4.33 -5.92
C ALA A 26 -17.81 4.46 -4.52
N CYS A 27 -17.45 5.51 -3.77
CA CYS A 27 -18.02 5.83 -2.46
C CYS A 27 -19.15 6.86 -2.53
N ASN A 28 -19.86 6.97 -3.67
CA ASN A 28 -20.95 7.93 -3.86
C ASN A 28 -20.53 9.39 -3.59
N SER A 29 -19.30 9.75 -3.95
CA SER A 29 -18.69 11.06 -3.66
C SER A 29 -18.49 11.38 -2.17
N ASP A 30 -18.58 10.40 -1.27
CA ASP A 30 -18.19 10.54 0.13
C ASP A 30 -16.67 10.37 0.29
N VAL A 31 -15.96 11.50 0.29
CA VAL A 31 -14.50 11.55 0.46
C VAL A 31 -14.06 10.96 1.80
N HIS A 32 -14.80 11.21 2.88
CA HIS A 32 -14.44 10.69 4.20
C HIS A 32 -14.66 9.18 4.28
N GLY A 33 -15.74 8.69 3.67
CA GLY A 33 -16.01 7.26 3.47
C GLY A 33 -14.92 6.57 2.64
N ALA A 34 -14.53 7.16 1.51
CA ALA A 34 -13.46 6.66 0.64
C ALA A 34 -12.12 6.59 1.38
N LEU A 35 -11.75 7.66 2.09
CA LEU A 35 -10.52 7.70 2.88
C LEU A 35 -10.51 6.62 3.97
N LYS A 36 -11.62 6.46 4.70
CA LYS A 36 -11.73 5.42 5.73
C LYS A 36 -11.62 4.02 5.14
N ALA A 37 -12.27 3.76 4.01
CA ALA A 37 -12.18 2.48 3.31
C ALA A 37 -10.75 2.18 2.86
N LEU A 38 -10.04 3.17 2.30
CA LEU A 38 -8.65 3.05 1.89
C LEU A 38 -7.71 2.76 3.08
N LEU A 39 -7.91 3.43 4.22
CA LEU A 39 -7.11 3.17 5.43
C LEU A 39 -7.30 1.75 5.95
N ILE A 40 -8.54 1.26 6.00
CA ILE A 40 -8.85 -0.12 6.41
C ILE A 40 -8.22 -1.13 5.44
N ALA A 41 -8.34 -0.90 4.14
CA ALA A 41 -7.73 -1.75 3.12
C ALA A 41 -6.19 -1.78 3.26
N ASN A 42 -5.57 -0.62 3.53
CA ASN A 42 -4.14 -0.53 3.73
C ASN A 42 -3.68 -1.30 4.97
N GLU A 43 -4.39 -1.17 6.11
CA GLU A 43 -4.10 -1.93 7.34
C GLU A 43 -4.15 -3.45 7.10
N LEU A 44 -5.16 -3.92 6.34
CA LEU A 44 -5.29 -5.33 5.98
C LEU A 44 -4.12 -5.81 5.10
N LEU A 45 -3.78 -5.05 4.06
CA LEU A 45 -2.67 -5.37 3.16
C LEU A 45 -1.32 -5.40 3.91
N GLU A 46 -1.10 -4.47 4.83
CA GLU A 46 0.10 -4.45 5.67
C GLU A 46 0.18 -5.71 6.55
N ALA A 47 -0.95 -6.16 7.11
CA ALA A 47 -1.02 -7.40 7.89
C ALA A 47 -0.70 -8.64 7.05
N GLU A 48 -1.23 -8.73 5.82
CA GLU A 48 -0.95 -9.80 4.86
C GLU A 48 0.53 -9.82 4.47
N VAL A 49 1.10 -8.67 4.12
CA VAL A 49 2.52 -8.54 3.79
C VAL A 49 3.39 -8.94 4.97
N ALA A 50 3.03 -8.55 6.20
CA ALA A 50 3.75 -8.97 7.40
C ALA A 50 3.70 -10.50 7.59
N MET A 51 2.56 -11.13 7.33
CA MET A 51 2.41 -12.58 7.38
C MET A 51 3.31 -13.28 6.35
N LEU A 52 3.27 -12.83 5.10
CA LEU A 52 4.08 -13.39 4.02
C LEU A 52 5.59 -13.22 4.30
N ARG A 53 6.01 -12.06 4.81
CA ARG A 53 7.40 -11.82 5.23
C ARG A 53 7.84 -12.79 6.32
N ARG A 54 6.99 -13.03 7.34
CA ARG A 54 7.27 -14.03 8.39
C ARG A 54 7.37 -15.44 7.84
N GLN A 55 6.47 -15.83 6.94
CA GLN A 55 6.50 -17.14 6.29
C GLN A 55 7.79 -17.32 5.47
N ARG A 56 8.14 -16.34 4.64
CA ARG A 56 9.38 -16.32 3.87
C ARG A 56 10.60 -16.45 4.78
N GLN A 57 10.66 -15.69 5.88
CA GLN A 57 11.76 -15.79 6.85
C GLN A 57 11.85 -17.19 7.48
N ARG A 58 10.72 -17.82 7.84
CA ARG A 58 10.71 -19.18 8.37
C ARG A 58 11.28 -20.18 7.36
N MET A 59 10.85 -20.08 6.09
CA MET A 59 11.34 -20.92 5.00
C MET A 59 12.85 -20.76 4.76
N MET A 60 13.39 -19.55 4.88
CA MET A 60 14.84 -19.30 4.74
C MET A 60 15.65 -19.80 5.94
N ARG A 61 15.07 -19.80 7.16
CA ARG A 61 15.75 -20.30 8.37
C ARG A 61 15.73 -21.83 8.49
N THR A 62 14.77 -22.51 7.90
CA THR A 62 14.71 -23.99 7.89
C THR A 62 15.93 -24.69 7.26
N PRO A 63 16.44 -24.29 6.08
CA PRO A 63 17.65 -24.89 5.52
C PRO A 63 18.90 -24.59 6.37
N GLU A 64 19.05 -23.38 6.91
CA GLU A 64 20.17 -23.04 7.81
C GLU A 64 20.17 -23.87 9.10
N ARG A 65 18.99 -24.11 9.68
CA ARG A 65 18.86 -24.96 10.87
C ARG A 65 19.19 -26.42 10.59
N LYS A 66 18.83 -26.94 9.41
CA LYS A 66 19.20 -28.31 8.98
C LYS A 66 20.71 -28.43 8.74
N ALA A 67 21.33 -27.44 8.13
CA ALA A 67 22.78 -27.43 7.86
C ALA A 67 23.64 -27.33 9.13
N ARG A 68 23.13 -26.76 10.23
CA ARG A 68 23.82 -26.71 11.53
C ARG A 68 23.63 -27.94 12.41
N ALA A 69 22.69 -28.82 12.06
CA ALA A 69 22.32 -30.01 12.83
C ALA A 69 22.85 -31.32 12.23
N ALA A 70 23.54 -31.25 11.10
CA ALA A 70 24.25 -32.34 10.42
C ALA A 70 25.77 -32.11 10.57
#